data_AF-K3XCU3-F1
#
_entry.id   AF-K3XCU3-F1
#
_cell.length_a   1.000
_cell.length_b   1.000
_cell.length_c   1.000
_cell.angle_alpha   90.00
_cell.angle_beta   90.00
_cell.angle_gamma   90.00
#
_symmetry.space_group_name_H-M   'P 1'
#
loop_
_entity.id
_entity.type
_entity.pdbx_description
1 polymer ?
#
loop_
_entity_poly.entity_id
_entity_poly.type
_entity_poly.pdbx_seq_one_letter_code
_entity_poly.pdbx_strand_id
1 'polypeptide(L)'
;MSHMSRSELAAKYETLVVSVAKSLLAERGYSQHHIEGEATGDVREIVQQLLIMRPPPDDNVADTEEALYAQIDELLELEQRRQVITDAH
;
A
#
# COMPACT_ATOMS: atom_id res chain seq x y z
N MET A 1 -21.74 -7.19 10.22
CA MET A 1 -20.49 -6.61 9.70
C MET A 1 -19.72 -6.09 10.89
N SER A 2 -18.57 -6.68 11.23
CA SER A 2 -17.76 -6.21 12.37
C SER A 2 -17.16 -4.84 12.02
N HIS A 3 -17.47 -3.82 12.82
CA HIS A 3 -16.79 -2.54 12.72
C HIS A 3 -15.37 -2.70 13.27
N MET A 4 -14.36 -2.66 12.40
CA MET A 4 -12.96 -2.50 12.83
C MET A 4 -12.82 -1.20 13.61
N SER A 5 -12.14 -1.28 14.75
CA SER A 5 -11.74 -0.12 15.54
C SER A 5 -10.70 0.74 14.78
N ARG A 6 -10.54 2.01 15.18
CA ARG A 6 -9.54 2.92 14.59
C ARG A 6 -8.10 2.38 14.72
N SER A 7 -7.78 1.70 15.83
CA SER A 7 -6.46 1.10 16.05
C SER A 7 -6.22 -0.11 15.15
N GLU A 8 -7.23 -0.96 14.96
CA GLU A 8 -7.13 -2.09 14.02
C GLU A 8 -7.01 -1.61 12.58
N LEU A 9 -7.71 -0.53 12.23
CA LEU A 9 -7.60 0.13 10.93
C LEU A 9 -6.20 0.68 10.69
N ALA A 10 -5.62 1.36 11.69
CA ALA A 10 -4.27 1.91 11.60
C ALA A 10 -3.21 0.80 11.44
N ALA A 11 -3.28 -0.26 12.26
CA ALA A 11 -2.35 -1.39 12.19
C ALA A 11 -2.44 -2.14 10.86
N LYS A 12 -3.66 -2.35 10.35
CA LYS A 12 -3.88 -2.96 9.03
C LYS A 12 -3.31 -2.10 7.92
N TYR A 13 -3.56 -0.79 7.96
CA TYR A 13 -3.03 0.15 6.98
C TYR A 13 -1.50 0.17 6.97
N GLU A 14 -0.86 0.26 8.14
CA GLU A 14 0.60 0.25 8.26
C GLU A 14 1.21 -1.04 7.69
N THR A 15 0.65 -2.20 8.05
CA THR A 15 1.08 -3.50 7.53
C THR A 15 0.98 -3.55 6.00
N LEU A 16 -0.14 -3.06 5.45
CA LEU A 16 -0.40 -3.10 4.02
C LEU A 16 0.51 -2.15 3.23
N VAL A 17 0.73 -0.93 3.74
CA VAL A 17 1.67 0.04 3.14
C VAL A 17 3.06 -0.56 3.02
N VAL A 18 3.56 -1.20 4.09
CA VAL A 18 4.88 -1.86 4.09
C VAL A 18 4.92 -3.04 3.11
N SER A 19 3.85 -3.86 3.06
CA SER A 19 3.75 -5.00 2.14
C SER A 19 3.81 -4.58 0.67
N VAL A 20 3.00 -3.57 0.31
CA VAL A 20 2.96 -3.02 -1.05
C VAL A 20 4.31 -2.40 -1.42
N ALA A 21 4.92 -1.64 -0.51
CA ALA A 21 6.21 -1.02 -0.75
C ALA A 21 7.31 -2.07 -1.01
N LYS A 22 7.38 -3.13 -0.21
CA LYS A 22 8.33 -4.24 -0.42
C LYS A 22 8.14 -4.91 -1.77
N SER A 23 6.88 -5.16 -2.15
CA SER A 23 6.55 -5.80 -3.43
C SER A 23 6.99 -4.93 -4.62
N LEU A 24 6.68 -3.63 -4.58
CA LEU A 24 7.08 -2.67 -5.63
C LEU A 24 8.60 -2.46 -5.70
N LEU A 25 9.30 -2.44 -4.57
CA LEU A 25 10.76 -2.39 -4.56
C LEU A 25 11.38 -3.67 -5.13
N ALA A 26 10.84 -4.84 -4.76
CA ALA A 26 11.30 -6.14 -5.28
C ALA A 26 11.17 -6.20 -6.80
N GLU A 27 10.03 -5.76 -7.34
CA GLU A 27 9.74 -5.72 -8.78
C GLU A 27 10.82 -4.93 -9.55
N ARG A 28 11.39 -3.89 -8.93
CA ARG A 28 12.44 -3.06 -9.54
C ARG A 28 13.86 -3.45 -9.15
N GLY A 29 14.05 -4.47 -8.33
CA GLY A 29 15.36 -4.86 -7.82
C GLY A 29 15.97 -3.87 -6.82
N TYR A 30 15.16 -3.08 -6.13
CA TYR A 30 15.61 -2.17 -5.07
C TYR A 30 15.70 -2.86 -3.70
N SER A 31 16.58 -2.33 -2.85
CA SER A 31 16.76 -2.81 -1.47
C SER A 31 15.54 -2.51 -0.59
N GLN A 32 15.05 -3.52 0.13
CA GLN A 32 13.92 -3.40 1.06
C GLN A 32 14.34 -3.06 2.51
N HIS A 33 15.64 -3.05 2.79
CA HIS A 33 16.16 -2.89 4.16
C HIS A 33 15.77 -1.56 4.81
N HIS A 34 15.45 -0.55 4.01
CA HIS A 34 15.07 0.76 4.48
C HIS A 34 13.57 0.90 4.78
N ILE A 35 12.74 -0.12 4.58
CA ILE A 35 11.29 0.04 4.79
C ILE A 35 10.86 -0.38 6.20
N GLU A 36 11.57 -1.34 6.80
CA GLU A 36 11.24 -1.84 8.13
C GLU A 36 11.65 -0.83 9.21
N GLY A 37 10.65 -0.19 9.83
CA GLY A 37 10.86 0.78 10.92
C GLY A 37 10.79 2.24 10.51
N GLU A 38 10.62 2.55 9.22
CA GLU A 38 10.32 3.91 8.76
C GLU A 38 8.90 4.33 9.12
N ALA A 39 8.66 5.64 9.21
CA ALA A 39 7.33 6.14 9.47
C ALA A 39 6.38 5.79 8.31
N THR A 40 5.15 5.36 8.64
CA THR A 40 4.16 4.93 7.63
C THR A 40 3.88 6.01 6.57
N GLY A 41 4.01 7.29 6.92
CA GLY A 41 3.89 8.40 5.98
C GLY A 41 4.98 8.39 4.90
N ASP A 42 6.23 8.18 5.29
CA ASP A 42 7.38 8.15 4.38
C ASP A 42 7.30 6.91 3.46
N VAL A 43 6.93 5.75 4.03
CA VAL A 43 6.72 4.52 3.24
C VAL A 43 5.57 4.70 2.23
N ARG A 44 4.49 5.39 2.62
CA ARG A 44 3.38 5.72 1.72
C ARG A 44 3.83 6.60 0.56
N GLU A 45 4.65 7.62 0.81
CA GLU A 45 5.20 8.45 -0.26
C GLU A 45 6.04 7.63 -1.24
N ILE A 46 6.86 6.70 -0.74
CA ILE A 46 7.63 5.76 -1.59
C ILE A 46 6.68 4.91 -2.46
N VAL A 47 5.63 4.33 -1.88
CA VAL A 47 4.61 3.57 -2.62
C VAL A 47 4.01 4.41 -3.75
N GLN A 48 3.60 5.66 -3.46
CA GLN A 48 3.02 6.55 -4.45
C GLN A 48 3.98 6.83 -5.61
N GLN A 49 5.25 7.13 -5.31
CA GLN A 49 6.26 7.35 -6.34
C GLN A 49 6.46 6.10 -7.22
N LEU A 50 6.55 4.92 -6.61
CA LEU A 50 6.75 3.67 -7.33
C LEU A 50 5.57 3.31 -8.24
N LEU A 51 4.33 3.58 -7.79
CA LEU A 51 3.12 3.39 -8.58
C LEU A 51 3.04 4.35 -9.77
N ILE A 52 3.34 5.64 -9.57
CA ILE A 52 3.34 6.65 -10.65
C ILE A 52 4.34 6.27 -11.75
N MET A 53 5.50 5.73 -11.36
CA MET A 53 6.53 5.32 -12.30
C MET A 53 6.27 3.94 -12.91
N ARG A 54 5.25 3.18 -12.48
CA ARG A 54 5.04 1.78 -12.89
C ARG A 54 4.53 1.76 -14.33
N PRO A 55 5.11 0.93 -15.22
CA PRO A 55 4.53 0.74 -16.54
C PRO A 55 3.10 0.20 -16.42
N PRO A 56 2.22 0.49 -17.40
CA PRO A 56 0.91 -0.13 -17.43
C PRO A 56 1.04 -1.66 -17.45
N PRO A 57 0.07 -2.39 -16.87
CA PRO A 57 0.09 -3.84 -16.89
C PRO A 57 0.13 -4.35 -18.32
N ASP A 58 0.94 -5.38 -18.56
CA ASP A 58 0.98 -6.06 -19.86
C ASP A 58 -0.29 -6.93 -20.00
N ASP A 59 -0.74 -7.20 -21.22
CA ASP A 59 -1.98 -7.98 -21.45
C ASP A 59 -1.88 -9.43 -20.93
N ASN A 60 -0.67 -9.91 -20.63
CA ASN A 60 -0.40 -11.14 -19.89
C ASN A 60 -0.12 -10.83 -18.42
N VAL A 61 -1.17 -10.52 -17.67
CA VAL A 61 -1.06 -10.29 -16.22
C VAL A 61 -0.60 -11.58 -15.56
N ALA A 62 0.60 -11.57 -14.98
CA ALA A 62 1.09 -12.69 -14.18
C ALA A 62 0.32 -12.75 -12.85
N ASP A 63 0.10 -13.94 -12.29
CA ASP A 63 -0.60 -14.13 -11.00
C ASP A 63 -0.04 -13.25 -9.86
N THR A 64 1.26 -12.94 -9.91
CA THR A 64 1.95 -12.06 -8.95
C THR A 64 1.56 -10.59 -9.07
N GLU A 65 1.19 -10.16 -10.27
CA GLU A 65 0.76 -8.80 -10.56
C GLU A 65 -0.70 -8.58 -10.13
N GLU A 66 -1.57 -9.57 -10.32
CA GLU A 66 -2.95 -9.53 -9.79
C GLU A 66 -2.97 -9.41 -8.26
N ALA A 67 -2.11 -10.17 -7.56
CA ALA A 67 -1.99 -10.10 -6.10
C ALA A 67 -1.47 -8.74 -5.60
N LEU A 68 -0.61 -8.06 -6.38
CA LEU A 68 -0.14 -6.72 -6.08
C LEU A 68 -1.26 -5.69 -6.24
N TYR A 69 -2.03 -5.79 -7.34
CA TYR A 69 -3.16 -4.89 -7.58
C TYR A 69 -4.25 -5.03 -6.52
N ALA A 70 -4.57 -6.24 -6.09
CA ALA A 70 -5.51 -6.45 -4.98
C ALA A 70 -5.06 -5.75 -3.67
N GLN A 71 -3.75 -5.77 -3.37
CA GLN A 71 -3.20 -5.05 -2.21
C GLN A 71 -3.24 -3.53 -2.40
N ILE A 72 -3.04 -3.02 -3.62
CA ILE A 72 -3.14 -1.60 -3.95
C ILE A 72 -4.59 -1.12 -3.81
N ASP A 73 -5.56 -1.88 -4.32
CA ASP A 73 -6.98 -1.56 -4.21
C ASP A 73 -7.41 -1.51 -2.74
N GLU A 74 -7.03 -2.52 -1.95
CA GLU A 74 -7.28 -2.53 -0.51
C GLU A 74 -6.63 -1.33 0.20
N LEU A 75 -5.42 -0.94 -0.22
CA LEU A 75 -4.74 0.23 0.32
C LEU A 75 -5.51 1.52 0.03
N LEU A 76 -5.98 1.69 -1.20
CA LEU A 76 -6.77 2.85 -1.62
C LEU A 76 -8.11 2.92 -0.87
N GLU A 77 -8.79 1.80 -0.68
CA GLU A 77 -10.00 1.74 0.14
C GLU A 77 -9.75 2.17 1.59
N LEU A 78 -8.65 1.71 2.18
CA LEU A 78 -8.26 2.11 3.53
C LEU A 78 -7.90 3.60 3.61
N GLU A 79 -7.25 4.16 2.58
CA GLU A 79 -6.96 5.60 2.51
C GLU A 79 -8.23 6.45 2.46
N GLN A 80 -9.18 6.07 1.61
CA GLN A 80 -10.48 6.75 1.52
C GLN A 80 -11.21 6.73 2.85
N ARG A 81 -11.24 5.57 3.53
CA ARG A 81 -11.85 5.44 4.86
C ARG A 81 -11.13 6.27 5.91
N ARG A 82 -9.79 6.39 5.85
CA ARG A 82 -9.01 7.22 6.77
C ARG A 82 -9.27 8.71 6.54
N GLN A 83 -9.35 9.16 5.28
CA GLN A 83 -9.67 10.54 4.94
C GLN A 83 -11.07 10.93 5.41
N VAL A 84 -12.08 10.08 5.19
CA VAL A 84 -13.46 10.33 5.68
C VAL A 84 -13.52 10.48 7.21
N ILE A 85 -12.67 9.76 7.95
CA ILE A 85 -12.57 9.91 9.41
C ILE A 85 -11.88 11.24 9.81
N THR A 86 -11.00 11.76 8.96
CA THR A 86 -10.22 12.98 9.21
C THR A 86 -10.98 14.25 8.82
N ASP A 87 -11.79 14.21 7.76
CA ASP A 87 -12.66 15.31 7.29
C ASP A 87 -13.93 15.49 8.13
N ALA A 88 -14.32 14.47 8.91
CA ALA A 88 -15.47 14.54 9.82
C ALA A 88 -15.19 15.26 11.16
N HIS A 89 -14.10 16.04 11.25
CA HIS A 89 -13.71 16.82 12.41
C HIS A 89 -13.53 18.30 12.09
#